data_AF-A0A951PML3-F1
#
_entry.id   AF-A0A951PML3-F1
#
_cell.length_a   1.000
_cell.length_b   1.000
_cell.length_c   1.000
_cell.angle_alpha   90.00
_cell.angle_beta   90.00
_cell.angle_gamma   90.00
#
_symmetry.space_group_name_H-M   'P 1'
#
loop_
_entity.id
_entity.type
_entity.pdbx_description
1 polymer ?
#
loop_
_entity_poly.entity_id
_entity_poly.type
_entity_poly.pdbx_seq_one_letter_code
_entity_poly.pdbx_strand_id
1 'polypeptide(L)'
;MDFEENYQQCLDKLLWVNEQLEVKIPQAQLYKIAKLIVQTMTGPWRYFHSTEHIFEVGGYRDAIEVLAALFHDIVYVQVDGSVNFNLTYYLTPFIREEEGKMFIQEKSEYNCDSDFEMVAAIFGYVPGQPLSPFSGQNEFLSAVVTAKVLSAFLSASLIVQIVACIEATIPFRSKSESGLSPCEVLYQRLKLTNEQFNLQLTEEEIIQTLKRSVRVANRDVYSFANQSSAIFLSSTWSLLPETNHNLQKSGSYTVRDYRIAMQKMANFMNFLNPDLIFRQFQGEPDDQTYQSLVEQARTNLQAGRLYLESKLVTIAILEALSLRIGSDVSLSIIMGELPGSGVSVGRLVEYFPDIHKVYQPATDTEITVLNLFEVGRSNNTSYDLKTSPLTAFIAKYVGFDEIREMRSHSYSFFQGTISSEDFLAKCDAALINIITNGVIKLLENRKAALLGSWPSTF
;
A
#
# COMPACT_ATOMS: atom_id res chain seq x y z
N MET A 1 3.14 -17.80 -3.26
CA MET A 1 3.19 -18.14 -4.70
C MET A 1 4.52 -18.80 -4.98
N ASP A 2 4.60 -19.66 -5.99
CA ASP A 2 5.84 -20.39 -6.30
C ASP A 2 6.82 -19.44 -7.00
N PHE A 3 8.07 -19.39 -6.52
CA PHE A 3 9.13 -18.58 -7.12
C PHE A 3 9.30 -18.92 -8.60
N GLU A 4 9.20 -20.21 -8.95
CA GLU A 4 9.37 -20.70 -10.32
C GLU A 4 8.26 -20.21 -11.27
N GLU A 5 7.02 -20.15 -10.80
CA GLU A 5 5.89 -19.64 -11.59
C GLU A 5 6.07 -18.16 -11.91
N ASN A 6 6.38 -17.36 -10.88
CA ASN A 6 6.59 -15.92 -11.04
C ASN A 6 7.83 -15.62 -11.89
N TYR A 7 8.89 -16.42 -11.74
CA TYR A 7 10.07 -16.35 -12.58
C TYR A 7 9.75 -16.61 -14.05
N GLN A 8 9.01 -17.69 -14.34
CA GLN A 8 8.66 -18.04 -15.72
C GLN A 8 7.76 -16.95 -16.34
N GLN A 9 6.76 -16.46 -15.61
CA GLN A 9 5.89 -15.40 -16.10
C GLN A 9 6.66 -14.08 -16.36
N CYS A 10 7.61 -13.72 -15.49
CA CYS A 10 8.48 -12.57 -15.69
C CYS A 10 9.35 -12.75 -16.94
N LEU A 11 9.92 -13.93 -17.13
CA LEU A 11 10.74 -14.26 -18.29
C LEU A 11 9.94 -14.18 -19.59
N ASP A 12 8.72 -14.72 -19.61
CA ASP A 12 7.85 -14.70 -20.80
C ASP A 12 7.54 -13.25 -21.21
N LYS A 13 7.28 -12.37 -20.24
CA LYS A 13 7.11 -10.94 -20.49
C LYS A 13 8.38 -10.31 -21.07
N LEU A 14 9.56 -10.63 -20.53
CA LEU A 14 10.84 -10.11 -21.04
C LEU A 14 11.17 -10.61 -22.45
N LEU A 15 10.87 -11.88 -22.76
CA LEU A 15 11.01 -12.44 -24.11
C LEU A 15 10.09 -11.71 -25.09
N TRP A 16 8.83 -11.51 -24.71
CA TRP A 16 7.87 -10.76 -25.51
C TRP A 16 8.33 -9.32 -25.75
N VAL A 17 8.79 -8.61 -24.71
CA VAL A 17 9.34 -7.25 -24.87
C VAL A 17 10.53 -7.24 -25.83
N ASN A 18 11.45 -8.20 -25.68
CA ASN A 18 12.63 -8.29 -26.53
C ASN A 18 12.24 -8.42 -28.02
N GLU A 19 11.20 -9.19 -28.33
CA GLU A 19 10.63 -9.30 -29.68
C GLU A 19 9.97 -8.00 -30.14
N GLN A 20 9.11 -7.39 -29.30
CA GLN A 20 8.35 -6.19 -29.67
C GLN A 20 9.21 -4.95 -29.88
N LEU A 21 10.31 -4.80 -29.12
CA LEU A 21 11.25 -3.70 -29.30
C LEU A 21 12.31 -3.99 -30.38
N GLU A 22 12.27 -5.16 -31.01
CA GLU A 22 13.25 -5.63 -31.99
C GLU A 22 14.70 -5.57 -31.49
N VAL A 23 14.88 -5.77 -30.17
CA VAL A 23 16.19 -5.78 -29.53
C VAL A 23 16.73 -7.21 -29.38
N LYS A 24 18.05 -7.34 -29.24
CA LYS A 24 18.74 -8.64 -29.21
C LYS A 24 19.42 -8.86 -27.87
N ILE A 25 18.64 -8.86 -26.79
CA ILE A 25 19.14 -9.25 -25.48
C ILE A 25 19.40 -10.77 -25.52
N PRO A 26 20.62 -11.24 -25.21
CA PRO A 26 20.88 -12.67 -25.16
C PRO A 26 19.97 -13.36 -24.15
N GLN A 27 19.42 -14.53 -24.49
CA GLN A 27 18.50 -15.28 -23.62
C GLN A 27 19.09 -15.54 -22.22
N ALA A 28 20.41 -15.80 -22.15
CA ALA A 28 21.14 -15.94 -20.89
C ALA A 28 21.07 -14.69 -19.98
N GLN A 29 20.95 -13.49 -20.56
CA GLN A 29 20.79 -12.24 -19.82
C GLN A 29 19.33 -12.03 -19.42
N LEU A 30 18.36 -12.36 -20.28
CA LEU A 30 16.93 -12.31 -19.92
C LEU A 30 16.63 -13.20 -18.70
N TYR A 31 17.22 -14.39 -18.62
CA TYR A 31 17.12 -15.24 -17.43
C TYR A 31 17.66 -14.57 -16.16
N LYS A 32 18.81 -13.90 -16.25
CA LYS A 32 19.40 -13.18 -15.10
C LYS A 32 18.53 -12.01 -14.68
N ILE A 33 17.96 -11.27 -15.63
CA ILE A 33 17.09 -10.13 -15.38
C ILE A 33 15.78 -10.58 -14.72
N ALA A 34 15.12 -11.61 -15.26
CA ALA A 34 13.91 -12.18 -14.66
C ALA A 34 14.15 -12.62 -13.21
N LYS A 35 15.29 -13.30 -12.97
CA LYS A 35 15.67 -13.75 -11.63
C LYS A 35 15.90 -12.57 -10.69
N LEU A 36 16.59 -11.53 -11.16
CA LEU A 36 16.85 -10.32 -10.37
C LEU A 36 15.54 -9.67 -9.93
N ILE A 37 14.61 -9.46 -10.87
CA ILE A 37 13.30 -8.84 -10.59
C ILE A 37 12.53 -9.67 -9.55
N VAL A 38 12.31 -10.96 -9.81
CA VAL A 38 11.47 -11.79 -8.94
C VAL A 38 12.08 -11.92 -7.54
N GLN A 39 13.39 -12.09 -7.42
CA GLN A 39 14.06 -12.18 -6.12
C GLN A 39 13.88 -10.92 -5.25
N THR A 40 13.77 -9.74 -5.87
CA THR A 40 13.57 -8.48 -5.14
C THR A 40 12.14 -8.30 -4.67
N MET A 41 11.19 -9.00 -5.29
CA MET A 41 9.76 -8.92 -5.01
C MET A 41 9.26 -10.01 -4.05
N THR A 42 10.07 -11.03 -3.76
CA THR A 42 9.71 -12.13 -2.85
C THR A 42 10.10 -11.89 -1.38
N GLY A 43 10.33 -10.64 -1.00
CA GLY A 43 10.63 -10.27 0.39
C GLY A 43 9.46 -10.63 1.33
N PRO A 44 9.72 -10.98 2.61
CA PRO A 44 8.66 -11.38 3.54
C PRO A 44 7.66 -10.26 3.85
N TRP A 45 8.04 -9.01 3.56
CA TRP A 45 7.23 -7.83 3.79
C TRP A 45 6.43 -7.40 2.57
N ARG A 46 6.69 -7.94 1.37
CA ARG A 46 6.02 -7.56 0.12
C ARG A 46 4.65 -8.25 0.02
N TYR A 47 3.56 -7.52 0.26
CA TYR A 47 2.19 -8.04 0.22
C TYR A 47 1.35 -7.39 -0.89
N PHE A 48 1.49 -6.08 -1.05
CA PHE A 48 0.92 -5.30 -2.14
C PHE A 48 1.94 -5.16 -3.29
N HIS A 49 3.17 -4.75 -2.97
CA HIS A 49 4.24 -4.56 -3.95
C HIS A 49 4.89 -5.91 -4.31
N SER A 50 4.13 -6.78 -4.96
CA SER A 50 4.49 -8.16 -5.31
C SER A 50 4.75 -8.35 -6.81
N THR A 51 5.14 -9.57 -7.20
CA THR A 51 5.26 -9.97 -8.60
C THR A 51 3.94 -9.90 -9.37
N GLU A 52 2.82 -10.24 -8.72
CA GLU A 52 1.51 -10.20 -9.37
C GLU A 52 1.12 -8.74 -9.66
N HIS A 53 1.40 -7.84 -8.72
CA HIS A 53 1.19 -6.41 -8.89
C HIS A 53 1.94 -5.86 -10.12
N ILE A 54 3.26 -6.07 -10.24
CA ILE A 54 4.02 -5.55 -11.39
C ILE A 54 3.54 -6.14 -12.73
N PHE A 55 3.01 -7.37 -12.73
CA PHE A 55 2.45 -7.97 -13.94
C PHE A 55 1.12 -7.34 -14.36
N GLU A 56 0.27 -6.98 -13.40
CA GLU A 56 -0.96 -6.24 -13.62
C GLU A 56 -0.67 -4.81 -14.10
N VAL A 57 0.25 -4.10 -13.45
CA VAL A 57 0.66 -2.74 -13.82
C VAL A 57 1.18 -2.70 -15.26
N GLY A 58 2.00 -3.66 -15.66
CA GLY A 58 2.58 -3.69 -17.02
C GLY A 58 1.56 -3.90 -18.13
N GLY A 59 0.41 -4.52 -17.84
CA GLY A 59 -0.55 -4.93 -18.86
C GLY A 59 0.08 -5.83 -19.93
N TYR A 60 -0.35 -5.66 -21.19
CA TYR A 60 0.00 -6.60 -22.27
C TYR A 60 0.13 -5.96 -23.67
N ARG A 61 0.09 -4.62 -23.78
CA ARG A 61 -0.03 -3.95 -25.09
C ARG A 61 1.22 -3.22 -25.56
N ASP A 62 2.02 -2.67 -24.65
CA ASP A 62 3.18 -1.84 -24.98
C ASP A 62 4.40 -2.31 -24.20
N ALA A 63 5.51 -2.53 -24.92
CA ALA A 63 6.72 -3.11 -24.35
C ALA A 63 7.47 -2.17 -23.40
N ILE A 64 7.39 -0.86 -23.60
CA ILE A 64 8.00 0.13 -22.69
C ILE A 64 7.22 0.16 -21.38
N GLU A 65 5.90 0.09 -21.45
CA GLU A 65 5.04 0.02 -20.27
C GLU A 65 5.29 -1.25 -19.46
N VAL A 66 5.43 -2.40 -20.12
CA VAL A 66 5.75 -3.67 -19.47
C VAL A 66 7.12 -3.61 -18.80
N LEU A 67 8.17 -3.10 -19.46
CA LEU A 67 9.49 -2.96 -18.84
C LEU A 67 9.46 -2.00 -17.64
N ALA A 68 8.81 -0.85 -17.76
CA ALA A 68 8.71 0.09 -16.65
C ALA A 68 8.05 -0.56 -15.43
N ALA A 69 6.92 -1.25 -15.64
CA ALA A 69 6.21 -1.92 -14.57
C ALA A 69 7.02 -3.04 -13.91
N LEU A 70 7.74 -3.86 -14.69
CA LEU A 70 8.58 -4.93 -14.15
C LEU A 70 9.68 -4.42 -13.21
N PHE A 71 10.10 -3.17 -13.37
CA PHE A 71 11.19 -2.60 -12.59
C PHE A 71 10.77 -1.58 -11.53
N HIS A 72 9.62 -0.90 -11.65
CA HIS A 72 9.36 0.31 -10.84
C HIS A 72 9.47 0.13 -9.32
N ASP A 73 9.21 -1.08 -8.80
CA ASP A 73 9.21 -1.42 -7.37
C ASP A 73 10.35 -2.34 -6.90
N ILE A 74 11.36 -2.62 -7.74
CA ILE A 74 12.43 -3.57 -7.38
C ILE A 74 13.27 -3.07 -6.20
N VAL A 75 13.29 -1.76 -5.94
CA VAL A 75 13.83 -1.15 -4.71
C VAL A 75 12.67 -0.55 -3.91
N TYR A 76 12.42 -1.06 -2.70
CA TYR A 76 11.39 -0.50 -1.82
C TYR A 76 11.84 -0.49 -0.35
N VAL A 77 12.67 0.50 -0.02
CA VAL A 77 13.42 0.55 1.25
C VAL A 77 12.48 0.62 2.47
N GLN A 78 11.37 1.34 2.35
CA GLN A 78 10.39 1.53 3.42
C GLN A 78 9.71 0.23 3.83
N VAL A 79 9.66 -0.75 2.92
CA VAL A 79 9.03 -2.06 3.14
C VAL A 79 10.08 -3.10 3.50
N ASP A 80 11.18 -3.13 2.76
CA ASP A 80 12.23 -4.14 2.96
C ASP A 80 13.20 -3.79 4.12
N GLY A 81 13.18 -2.55 4.59
CA GLY A 81 14.08 -2.01 5.61
C GLY A 81 15.51 -1.75 5.12
N SER A 82 15.85 -2.17 3.90
CA SER A 82 17.16 -1.97 3.26
C SER A 82 17.05 -2.21 1.75
N VAL A 83 18.09 -1.83 1.00
CA VAL A 83 18.23 -2.22 -0.41
C VAL A 83 18.67 -3.70 -0.48
N ASN A 84 18.04 -4.49 -1.36
CA ASN A 84 18.47 -5.86 -1.61
C ASN A 84 19.95 -5.90 -2.05
N PHE A 85 20.73 -6.79 -1.44
CA PHE A 85 22.17 -6.92 -1.68
C PHE A 85 22.55 -7.02 -3.17
N ASN A 86 21.74 -7.72 -3.96
CA ASN A 86 21.97 -7.90 -5.40
C ASN A 86 21.71 -6.62 -6.22
N LEU A 87 21.11 -5.59 -5.63
CA LEU A 87 20.89 -4.28 -6.26
C LEU A 87 21.89 -3.23 -5.79
N THR A 88 22.51 -3.44 -4.63
CA THR A 88 23.41 -2.49 -3.97
C THR A 88 24.53 -2.00 -4.88
N TYR A 89 25.14 -2.88 -5.67
CA TYR A 89 26.26 -2.50 -6.54
C TYR A 89 25.90 -1.53 -7.68
N TYR A 90 24.63 -1.45 -8.05
CA TYR A 90 24.14 -0.46 -9.02
C TYR A 90 23.95 0.92 -8.40
N LEU A 91 23.77 0.98 -7.08
CA LEU A 91 23.39 2.19 -6.34
C LEU A 91 24.54 2.80 -5.55
N THR A 92 25.41 2.00 -4.94
CA THR A 92 26.51 2.50 -4.11
C THR A 92 27.48 3.45 -4.78
N PRO A 93 27.69 3.45 -6.11
CA PRO A 93 28.51 4.47 -6.75
C PRO A 93 27.87 5.88 -6.72
N PHE A 94 26.56 5.98 -6.50
CA PHE A 94 25.80 7.23 -6.65
C PHE A 94 25.02 7.63 -5.40
N ILE A 95 24.74 6.68 -4.52
CA ILE A 95 23.90 6.86 -3.34
C ILE A 95 24.72 6.54 -2.10
N ARG A 96 24.66 7.43 -1.11
CA ARG A 96 25.21 7.21 0.24
C ARG A 96 24.07 7.17 1.26
N GLU A 97 24.25 6.41 2.32
CA GLU A 97 23.33 6.37 3.45
C GLU A 97 24.01 6.92 4.70
N GLU A 98 23.37 7.89 5.35
CA GLU A 98 23.82 8.51 6.59
C GLU A 98 22.67 8.57 7.58
N GLU A 99 22.85 7.98 8.77
CA GLU A 99 21.84 7.95 9.84
C GLU A 99 20.45 7.47 9.39
N GLY A 100 20.41 6.48 8.48
CA GLY A 100 19.16 5.94 7.93
C GLY A 100 18.50 6.79 6.86
N LYS A 101 19.17 7.84 6.37
CA LYS A 101 18.72 8.67 5.25
C LYS A 101 19.63 8.49 4.04
N MET A 102 19.04 8.43 2.86
CA MET A 102 19.80 8.29 1.62
C MET A 102 20.03 9.65 0.96
N PHE A 103 21.20 9.84 0.37
CA PHE A 103 21.59 11.04 -0.34
C PHE A 103 22.18 10.67 -1.69
N ILE A 104 21.92 11.51 -2.69
CA ILE A 104 22.71 11.46 -3.92
C ILE A 104 24.11 12.00 -3.59
N GLN A 105 25.15 11.29 -4.03
CA GLN A 105 26.54 11.71 -3.83
C GLN A 105 26.81 13.04 -4.54
N GLU A 106 27.81 13.78 -4.04
CA GLU A 106 28.25 15.01 -4.68
C GLU A 106 28.88 14.72 -6.04
N LYS A 107 28.81 15.68 -6.97
CA LYS A 107 29.34 15.49 -8.34
C LYS A 107 30.83 15.13 -8.36
N SER A 108 31.59 15.55 -7.35
CA SER A 108 33.02 15.23 -7.18
C SER A 108 33.29 13.81 -6.69
N GLU A 109 32.28 13.10 -6.20
CA GLU A 109 32.43 11.81 -5.52
C GLU A 109 32.15 10.60 -6.42
N TYR A 110 31.49 10.81 -7.57
CA TYR A 110 31.21 9.76 -8.54
C TYR A 110 31.72 10.11 -9.95
N ASN A 111 32.09 9.07 -10.71
CA ASN A 111 32.53 9.24 -12.10
C ASN A 111 31.35 9.68 -12.97
N CYS A 112 31.60 10.51 -13.98
CA CYS A 112 30.58 10.85 -14.97
C CYS A 112 29.99 9.58 -15.58
N ASP A 113 28.67 9.49 -15.48
CA ASP A 113 27.92 8.29 -15.82
C ASP A 113 26.62 8.70 -16.48
N SER A 114 26.54 8.47 -17.80
CA SER A 114 25.43 8.98 -18.61
C SER A 114 24.09 8.39 -18.20
N ASP A 115 24.04 7.11 -17.80
CA ASP A 115 22.78 6.46 -17.40
C ASP A 115 22.23 7.10 -16.13
N PHE A 116 23.09 7.27 -15.12
CA PHE A 116 22.71 7.89 -13.85
C PHE A 116 22.29 9.36 -14.06
N GLU A 117 23.06 10.11 -14.85
CA GLU A 117 22.76 11.51 -15.13
C GLU A 117 21.44 11.69 -15.89
N MET A 118 21.11 10.80 -16.83
CA MET A 118 19.81 10.80 -17.51
C MET A 118 18.67 10.52 -16.51
N VAL A 119 18.82 9.52 -15.64
CA VAL A 119 17.80 9.21 -14.62
C VAL A 119 17.60 10.40 -13.67
N ALA A 120 18.69 10.98 -13.17
CA ALA A 120 18.63 12.17 -12.31
C ALA A 120 17.95 13.35 -13.01
N ALA A 121 18.25 13.59 -14.30
CA ALA A 121 17.61 14.66 -15.07
C ALA A 121 16.09 14.45 -15.23
N ILE A 122 15.64 13.23 -15.52
CA ILE A 122 14.20 12.91 -15.63
C ILE A 122 13.48 13.11 -14.30
N PHE A 123 14.07 12.67 -13.18
CA PHE A 123 13.51 12.88 -11.85
C PHE A 123 13.65 14.32 -11.34
N GLY A 124 14.44 15.16 -12.03
CA GLY A 124 14.76 16.53 -11.61
C GLY A 124 15.55 16.56 -10.31
N TYR A 125 16.40 15.57 -10.13
CA TYR A 125 17.20 15.29 -8.95
C TYR A 125 18.62 15.80 -9.14
N VAL A 126 19.20 16.38 -8.08
CA VAL A 126 20.53 17.01 -8.14
C VAL A 126 21.53 16.32 -7.18
N PRO A 127 22.84 16.37 -7.47
CA PRO A 127 23.88 15.90 -6.55
C PRO A 127 23.74 16.50 -5.15
N GLY A 128 24.13 15.74 -4.12
CA GLY A 128 24.07 16.15 -2.72
C GLY A 128 22.67 16.14 -2.08
N GLN A 129 21.58 16.03 -2.87
CA GLN A 129 20.24 16.13 -2.33
C GLN A 129 19.87 14.91 -1.45
N PRO A 130 19.11 15.10 -0.37
CA PRO A 130 18.48 14.00 0.37
C PRO A 130 17.36 13.37 -0.46
N LEU A 131 17.28 12.04 -0.44
CA LEU A 131 16.15 11.30 -0.95
C LEU A 131 15.08 11.17 0.14
N SER A 132 13.83 11.33 -0.28
CA SER A 132 12.66 11.27 0.61
C SER A 132 11.73 10.13 0.19
N PRO A 133 11.33 9.26 1.14
CA PRO A 133 10.26 8.29 0.95
C PRO A 133 8.97 8.85 0.36
N PHE A 134 8.69 10.14 0.60
CA PHE A 134 7.46 10.81 0.18
C PHE A 134 7.61 11.59 -1.13
N SER A 135 8.79 11.53 -1.76
CA SER A 135 9.10 12.31 -2.96
C SER A 135 9.60 11.46 -4.12
N GLY A 136 9.45 10.14 -4.07
CA GLY A 136 9.83 9.24 -5.17
C GLY A 136 11.19 8.57 -5.00
N GLN A 137 11.63 8.32 -3.75
CA GLN A 137 12.90 7.67 -3.48
C GLN A 137 12.97 6.26 -4.10
N ASN A 138 11.92 5.45 -3.95
CA ASN A 138 11.95 4.06 -4.42
C ASN A 138 11.97 3.97 -5.93
N GLU A 139 11.10 4.75 -6.57
CA GLU A 139 10.97 4.87 -8.01
C GLU A 139 12.29 5.36 -8.63
N PHE A 140 12.96 6.32 -8.00
CA PHE A 140 14.26 6.79 -8.44
C PHE A 140 15.32 5.70 -8.37
N LEU A 141 15.43 5.01 -7.23
CA LEU A 141 16.41 3.94 -7.06
C LEU A 141 16.15 2.76 -8.01
N SER A 142 14.88 2.37 -8.17
CA SER A 142 14.44 1.39 -9.16
C SER A 142 14.79 1.83 -10.58
N ALA A 143 14.60 3.09 -10.94
CA ALA A 143 14.94 3.63 -12.26
C ALA A 143 16.46 3.65 -12.50
N VAL A 144 17.27 3.97 -11.50
CA VAL A 144 18.75 3.87 -11.60
C VAL A 144 19.15 2.42 -11.89
N VAL A 145 18.63 1.46 -11.13
CA VAL A 145 18.90 0.04 -11.38
C VAL A 145 18.43 -0.38 -12.78
N THR A 146 17.24 0.06 -13.20
CA THR A 146 16.68 -0.22 -14.52
C THR A 146 17.62 0.22 -15.63
N ALA A 147 18.09 1.47 -15.56
CA ALA A 147 19.02 2.02 -16.54
C ALA A 147 20.30 1.19 -16.58
N LYS A 148 20.86 0.84 -15.41
CA LYS A 148 22.09 0.02 -15.31
C LYS A 148 21.97 -1.40 -15.82
N VAL A 149 20.82 -2.03 -15.60
CA VAL A 149 20.57 -3.40 -16.05
C VAL A 149 20.39 -3.44 -17.56
N LEU A 150 19.75 -2.43 -18.15
CA LEU A 150 19.30 -2.45 -19.53
C LEU A 150 20.19 -1.67 -20.51
N SER A 151 21.02 -0.73 -20.07
CA SER A 151 21.82 0.14 -20.96
C SER A 151 22.83 -0.61 -21.83
N ALA A 152 23.24 -1.82 -21.43
CA ALA A 152 24.08 -2.68 -22.26
C ALA A 152 23.35 -3.22 -23.50
N PHE A 153 22.03 -3.11 -23.57
CA PHE A 153 21.21 -3.75 -24.60
C PHE A 153 20.21 -2.81 -25.28
N LEU A 154 19.78 -1.74 -24.60
CA LEU A 154 18.82 -0.76 -25.12
C LEU A 154 19.51 0.56 -25.43
N SER A 155 18.97 1.30 -26.41
CA SER A 155 19.43 2.67 -26.67
C SER A 155 19.10 3.59 -25.48
N ALA A 156 19.89 4.65 -25.33
CA ALA A 156 19.63 5.69 -24.34
C ALA A 156 18.20 6.27 -24.48
N SER A 157 17.73 6.44 -25.73
CA SER A 157 16.36 6.89 -26.03
C SER A 157 15.26 5.95 -25.52
N LEU A 158 15.47 4.63 -25.52
CA LEU A 158 14.52 3.68 -24.92
C LEU A 158 14.60 3.71 -23.39
N ILE A 159 15.82 3.81 -22.84
CA ILE A 159 16.03 3.90 -21.38
C ILE A 159 15.28 5.09 -20.80
N VAL A 160 15.40 6.30 -21.36
CA VAL A 160 14.67 7.47 -20.82
C VAL A 160 13.16 7.33 -20.93
N GLN A 161 12.63 6.63 -21.93
CA GLN A 161 11.19 6.38 -22.02
C GLN A 161 10.69 5.46 -20.91
N ILE A 162 11.45 4.39 -20.61
CA ILE A 162 11.16 3.48 -19.50
C ILE A 162 11.25 4.23 -18.16
N VAL A 163 12.32 5.00 -17.98
CA VAL A 163 12.57 5.80 -16.76
C VAL A 163 11.48 6.85 -16.56
N ALA A 164 10.98 7.50 -17.60
CA ALA A 164 9.86 8.44 -17.51
C ALA A 164 8.56 7.74 -17.05
N CYS A 165 8.31 6.52 -17.51
CA CYS A 165 7.19 5.71 -17.01
C CYS A 165 7.33 5.36 -15.53
N ILE A 166 8.54 5.01 -15.06
CA ILE A 166 8.81 4.75 -13.62
C ILE A 166 8.66 6.04 -12.80
N GLU A 167 9.18 7.18 -13.27
CA GLU A 167 9.00 8.47 -12.58
C GLU A 167 7.51 8.81 -12.38
N ALA A 168 6.69 8.46 -13.37
CA ALA A 168 5.26 8.71 -13.29
C ALA A 168 4.53 7.85 -12.26
N THR A 169 5.10 6.74 -11.77
CA THR A 169 4.44 5.95 -10.71
C THR A 169 4.50 6.61 -9.34
N ILE A 170 5.35 7.63 -9.12
CA ILE A 170 5.40 8.36 -7.84
C ILE A 170 4.01 8.95 -7.51
N PRO A 171 3.27 8.43 -6.51
CA PRO A 171 1.83 8.69 -6.42
C PRO A 171 1.52 10.02 -5.70
N PHE A 172 0.29 10.51 -5.87
CA PHE A 172 -0.33 11.59 -5.09
C PHE A 172 0.41 12.94 -5.07
N ARG A 173 1.23 13.21 -6.09
CA ARG A 173 1.97 14.48 -6.21
C ARG A 173 1.03 15.64 -6.52
N SER A 174 1.18 16.71 -5.74
CA SER A 174 0.50 17.97 -6.00
C SER A 174 1.08 18.67 -7.24
N LYS A 175 0.36 19.68 -7.73
CA LYS A 175 0.88 20.58 -8.76
C LYS A 175 2.11 21.32 -8.24
N SER A 176 3.02 21.67 -9.15
CA SER A 176 4.18 22.50 -8.84
C SER A 176 3.75 23.89 -8.36
N GLU A 177 4.69 24.66 -7.81
CA GLU A 177 4.47 26.07 -7.46
C GLU A 177 4.01 26.92 -8.65
N SER A 178 4.42 26.55 -9.87
CA SER A 178 4.00 27.17 -11.12
C SER A 178 2.64 26.68 -11.64
N GLY A 179 1.95 25.82 -10.89
CA GLY A 179 0.63 25.28 -11.23
C GLY A 179 0.64 24.13 -12.24
N LEU A 180 1.81 23.59 -12.60
CA LEU A 180 1.93 22.47 -13.53
C LEU A 180 1.64 21.14 -12.84
N SER A 181 0.95 20.24 -13.53
CA SER A 181 0.79 18.85 -13.10
C SER A 181 2.12 18.10 -13.14
N PRO A 182 2.24 16.98 -12.38
CA PRO A 182 3.43 16.13 -12.43
C PRO A 182 3.79 15.66 -13.85
N CYS A 183 2.80 15.37 -14.70
CA CYS A 183 3.03 14.97 -16.09
C CYS A 183 3.56 16.11 -16.96
N GLU A 184 3.11 17.35 -16.74
CA GLU A 184 3.64 18.52 -17.45
C GLU A 184 5.07 18.84 -17.03
N VAL A 185 5.40 18.68 -15.75
CA VAL A 185 6.78 18.79 -15.25
C VAL A 185 7.67 17.72 -15.86
N LEU A 186 7.21 16.46 -15.88
CA LEU A 186 7.94 15.36 -16.52
C LEU A 186 8.13 15.60 -18.02
N TYR A 187 7.13 16.13 -18.72
CA TYR A 187 7.23 16.50 -20.13
C TYR A 187 8.35 17.53 -20.38
N GLN A 188 8.42 18.59 -19.56
CA GLN A 188 9.50 19.58 -19.66
C GLN A 188 10.88 18.95 -19.41
N ARG A 189 11.00 18.12 -18.38
CA ARG A 189 12.26 17.42 -18.07
C ARG A 189 12.67 16.48 -19.18
N LEU A 190 11.74 15.71 -19.76
CA LEU A 190 12.03 14.81 -20.86
C LEU A 190 12.52 15.56 -22.12
N LYS A 191 11.96 16.74 -22.42
CA LYS A 191 12.47 17.61 -23.50
C LYS A 191 13.89 18.10 -23.23
N LEU A 192 14.16 18.60 -22.03
CA LEU A 192 15.50 19.05 -21.64
C LEU A 192 16.51 17.91 -21.68
N THR A 193 16.15 16.74 -21.16
CA THR A 193 17.00 15.53 -21.21
C THR A 193 17.25 15.08 -22.66
N ASN A 194 16.23 15.12 -23.53
CA ASN A 194 16.38 14.77 -24.94
C ASN A 194 17.42 15.67 -25.65
N GLU A 195 17.38 16.97 -25.38
CA GLU A 195 18.35 17.95 -25.92
C GLU A 195 19.74 17.76 -25.31
N GLN A 196 19.82 17.70 -23.97
CA GLN A 196 21.08 17.62 -23.22
C GLN A 196 21.90 16.37 -23.60
N PHE A 197 21.23 15.23 -23.79
CA PHE A 197 21.88 13.96 -24.09
C PHE A 197 21.81 13.58 -25.58
N ASN A 198 21.30 14.47 -26.44
CA ASN A 198 21.16 14.27 -27.88
C ASN A 198 20.48 12.92 -28.23
N LEU A 199 19.34 12.66 -27.60
CA LEU A 199 18.63 11.37 -27.71
C LEU A 199 17.81 11.25 -29.01
N GLN A 200 17.65 12.36 -29.73
CA GLN A 200 16.97 12.46 -31.03
C GLN A 200 15.50 12.00 -31.01
N LEU A 201 14.84 12.04 -29.85
CA LEU A 201 13.41 11.83 -29.77
C LEU A 201 12.69 13.00 -30.43
N THR A 202 11.72 12.65 -31.28
CA THR A 202 10.78 13.61 -31.85
C THR A 202 9.77 14.08 -30.80
N GLU A 203 9.12 15.20 -31.07
CA GLU A 203 8.05 15.72 -30.21
C GLU A 203 6.90 14.70 -30.04
N GLU A 204 6.58 13.96 -31.12
CA GLU A 204 5.56 12.91 -31.12
C GLU A 204 5.95 11.74 -30.20
N GLU A 205 7.21 11.30 -30.23
CA GLU A 205 7.72 10.24 -29.34
C GLU A 205 7.75 10.67 -27.87
N ILE A 206 8.10 11.92 -27.60
CA ILE A 206 8.05 12.50 -26.25
C ILE A 206 6.60 12.49 -25.74
N ILE A 207 5.64 13.01 -26.52
CA ILE A 207 4.22 13.00 -26.14
C ILE A 207 3.74 11.57 -25.91
N GLN A 208 4.10 10.63 -26.80
CA GLN A 208 3.70 9.24 -26.65
C GLN A 208 4.30 8.58 -25.41
N THR A 209 5.53 8.95 -25.04
CA THR A 209 6.16 8.51 -23.79
C THR A 209 5.34 8.96 -22.59
N LEU A 210 4.94 10.24 -22.54
CA LEU A 210 4.11 10.74 -21.44
C LEU A 210 2.76 10.03 -21.37
N LYS A 211 2.16 9.70 -22.51
CA LYS A 211 0.92 8.90 -22.54
C LYS A 211 1.12 7.49 -21.97
N ARG A 212 2.23 6.82 -22.32
CA ARG A 212 2.62 5.54 -21.70
C ARG A 212 2.80 5.70 -20.20
N SER A 213 3.49 6.75 -19.77
CA SER A 213 3.74 7.05 -18.35
C SER A 213 2.44 7.25 -17.58
N VAL A 214 1.46 7.96 -18.14
CA VAL A 214 0.12 8.09 -17.54
C VAL A 214 -0.59 6.75 -17.44
N ARG A 215 -0.55 5.90 -18.48
CA ARG A 215 -1.18 4.57 -18.43
C ARG A 215 -0.56 3.65 -17.37
N VAL A 216 0.77 3.67 -17.22
CA VAL A 216 1.46 2.90 -16.18
C VAL A 216 1.07 3.42 -14.80
N ALA A 217 1.21 4.74 -14.58
CA ALA A 217 0.87 5.36 -13.30
C ALA A 217 -0.59 5.13 -12.88
N ASN A 218 -1.54 5.25 -13.81
CA ASN A 218 -2.95 5.02 -13.52
C ASN A 218 -3.29 3.55 -13.25
N ARG A 219 -2.55 2.60 -13.84
CA ARG A 219 -2.72 1.16 -13.56
C ARG A 219 -2.17 0.78 -12.20
N ASP A 220 -1.02 1.35 -11.82
CA ASP A 220 -0.41 1.16 -10.51
C ASP A 220 -1.38 1.48 -9.36
N VAL A 221 -2.08 2.62 -9.46
CA VAL A 221 -3.08 3.03 -8.46
C VAL A 221 -4.53 2.66 -8.83
N TYR A 222 -4.75 1.74 -9.79
CA TYR A 222 -6.09 1.47 -10.31
C TYR A 222 -7.10 0.97 -9.26
N SER A 223 -6.61 0.33 -8.21
CA SER A 223 -7.45 -0.18 -7.11
C SER A 223 -8.35 0.90 -6.48
N PHE A 224 -7.93 2.18 -6.51
CA PHE A 224 -8.73 3.30 -6.03
C PHE A 224 -10.01 3.52 -6.85
N ALA A 225 -10.02 3.21 -8.14
CA ALA A 225 -11.20 3.33 -9.01
C ALA A 225 -11.91 1.99 -9.23
N ASN A 226 -11.68 0.98 -8.38
CA ASN A 226 -12.43 -0.26 -8.50
C ASN A 226 -13.93 -0.02 -8.21
N GLN A 227 -14.80 -0.57 -9.04
CA GLN A 227 -16.26 -0.47 -8.83
C GLN A 227 -16.72 -1.11 -7.53
N SER A 228 -15.98 -2.12 -7.03
CA SER A 228 -16.21 -2.74 -5.74
C SER A 228 -15.32 -2.12 -4.67
N SER A 229 -15.93 -1.43 -3.70
CA SER A 229 -15.21 -0.93 -2.51
C SER A 229 -14.59 -2.07 -1.68
N ALA A 230 -15.08 -3.31 -1.81
CA ALA A 230 -14.49 -4.48 -1.15
C ALA A 230 -13.15 -4.87 -1.77
N ILE A 231 -12.97 -4.69 -3.08
CA ILE A 231 -11.69 -4.92 -3.77
C ILE A 231 -10.72 -3.78 -3.44
N PHE A 232 -11.17 -2.53 -3.52
CA PHE A 232 -10.38 -1.36 -3.09
C PHE A 232 -9.84 -1.51 -1.66
N LEU A 233 -10.69 -1.90 -0.71
CA LEU A 233 -10.26 -2.14 0.67
C LEU A 233 -9.36 -3.36 0.81
N SER A 234 -9.52 -4.40 -0.02
CA SER A 234 -8.58 -5.53 -0.03
C SER A 234 -7.17 -5.07 -0.43
N SER A 235 -7.04 -4.29 -1.50
CA SER A 235 -5.76 -3.70 -1.91
C SER A 235 -5.16 -2.82 -0.81
N THR A 236 -5.99 -1.99 -0.18
CA THR A 236 -5.59 -1.17 0.98
C THR A 236 -5.10 -2.04 2.14
N TRP A 237 -5.78 -3.15 2.45
CA TRP A 237 -5.38 -4.03 3.54
C TRP A 237 -4.05 -4.73 3.26
N SER A 238 -3.74 -5.06 2.01
CA SER A 238 -2.43 -5.63 1.65
C SER A 238 -1.24 -4.72 2.01
N LEU A 239 -1.44 -3.40 2.12
CA LEU A 239 -0.41 -2.44 2.53
C LEU A 239 -0.12 -2.44 4.05
N LEU A 240 -1.01 -3.00 4.88
CA LEU A 240 -0.85 -2.91 6.33
C LEU A 240 0.40 -3.65 6.86
N PRO A 241 0.67 -4.91 6.50
CA PRO A 241 1.84 -5.63 6.99
C PRO A 241 3.15 -5.05 6.48
N GLU A 242 3.13 -4.41 5.31
CA GLU A 242 4.30 -3.78 4.66
C GLU A 242 4.94 -2.67 5.51
N THR A 243 4.16 -2.00 6.34
CA THR A 243 4.64 -0.89 7.19
C THR A 243 4.39 -1.12 8.68
N ASN A 244 3.84 -2.28 9.04
CA ASN A 244 3.50 -2.67 10.41
C ASN A 244 3.87 -4.15 10.65
N HIS A 245 5.17 -4.39 10.77
CA HIS A 245 5.76 -5.73 10.86
C HIS A 245 5.21 -6.59 12.01
N ASN A 246 4.68 -5.97 13.08
CA ASN A 246 4.04 -6.68 14.19
C ASN A 246 2.83 -7.53 13.73
N LEU A 247 2.17 -7.16 12.62
CA LEU A 247 1.00 -7.90 12.11
C LEU A 247 1.35 -9.26 11.48
N GLN A 248 2.61 -9.52 11.13
CA GLN A 248 2.97 -10.78 10.44
C GLN A 248 2.68 -12.04 11.27
N LYS A 249 2.84 -11.96 12.58
CA LYS A 249 2.63 -13.10 13.46
C LYS A 249 1.19 -13.05 13.98
N SER A 250 0.28 -13.63 13.21
CA SER A 250 -1.13 -13.80 13.55
C SER A 250 -1.27 -14.30 14.99
N GLY A 251 -2.07 -13.60 15.80
CA GLY A 251 -2.35 -13.95 17.20
C GLY A 251 -1.33 -13.47 18.24
N SER A 252 -0.20 -12.87 17.82
CA SER A 252 0.83 -12.37 18.75
C SER A 252 0.86 -10.85 18.91
N TYR A 253 0.23 -10.10 18.00
CA TYR A 253 0.19 -8.65 18.09
C TYR A 253 -0.83 -8.18 19.15
N THR A 254 -0.48 -7.08 19.82
CA THR A 254 -1.32 -6.51 20.87
C THR A 254 -2.51 -5.72 20.30
N VAL A 255 -3.50 -5.43 21.13
CA VAL A 255 -4.59 -4.50 20.76
C VAL A 255 -4.01 -3.14 20.31
N ARG A 256 -2.97 -2.66 21.00
CA ARG A 256 -2.26 -1.42 20.69
C ARG A 256 -1.54 -1.48 19.34
N ASP A 257 -0.86 -2.58 19.02
CA ASP A 257 -0.19 -2.76 17.72
C ASP A 257 -1.19 -2.65 16.57
N TYR A 258 -2.34 -3.32 16.69
CA TYR A 258 -3.39 -3.27 15.69
C TYR A 258 -3.97 -1.86 15.55
N ARG A 259 -4.24 -1.17 16.67
CA ARG A 259 -4.68 0.23 16.63
C ARG A 259 -3.66 1.11 15.91
N ILE A 260 -2.36 1.03 16.23
CA ILE A 260 -1.33 1.86 15.59
C ILE A 260 -1.34 1.63 14.07
N ALA A 261 -1.43 0.38 13.63
CA ALA A 261 -1.51 0.05 12.20
C ALA A 261 -2.76 0.66 11.53
N MET A 262 -3.94 0.51 12.16
CA MET A 262 -5.18 1.14 11.68
C MET A 262 -5.09 2.67 11.65
N GLN A 263 -4.47 3.28 12.66
CA GLN A 263 -4.36 4.75 12.76
C GLN A 263 -3.43 5.31 11.68
N LYS A 264 -2.31 4.65 11.40
CA LYS A 264 -1.43 5.03 10.28
C LYS A 264 -2.19 4.96 8.94
N MET A 265 -2.95 3.88 8.72
CA MET A 265 -3.75 3.71 7.51
C MET A 265 -4.87 4.76 7.39
N ALA A 266 -5.55 5.08 8.49
CA ALA A 266 -6.56 6.14 8.52
C ALA A 266 -5.95 7.52 8.24
N ASN A 267 -4.75 7.80 8.76
CA ASN A 267 -4.04 9.04 8.47
C ASN A 267 -3.66 9.12 6.98
N PHE A 268 -3.15 8.03 6.40
CA PHE A 268 -2.90 7.94 4.96
C PHE A 268 -4.16 8.22 4.13
N MET A 269 -5.26 7.51 4.41
CA MET A 269 -6.53 7.71 3.69
C MET A 269 -7.10 9.13 3.81
N ASN A 270 -6.92 9.79 4.96
CA ASN A 270 -7.35 11.17 5.17
C ASN A 270 -6.44 12.20 4.48
N PHE A 271 -5.18 11.87 4.25
CA PHE A 271 -4.25 12.72 3.48
C PHE A 271 -4.55 12.71 1.98
N LEU A 272 -5.08 11.61 1.44
CA LEU A 272 -5.33 11.47 0.00
C LEU A 272 -6.37 12.48 -0.52
N ASN A 273 -6.04 13.14 -1.63
CA ASN A 273 -6.99 13.91 -2.42
C ASN A 273 -7.40 13.07 -3.65
N PRO A 274 -8.71 12.77 -3.85
CA PRO A 274 -9.18 12.04 -5.03
C PRO A 274 -8.67 12.60 -6.36
N ASP A 275 -8.57 13.93 -6.45
CA ASP A 275 -8.17 14.65 -7.67
C ASP A 275 -6.67 14.52 -7.99
N LEU A 276 -5.88 13.93 -7.08
CA LEU A 276 -4.44 13.69 -7.24
C LEU A 276 -4.09 12.20 -7.42
N ILE A 277 -5.07 11.31 -7.44
CA ILE A 277 -4.83 9.86 -7.58
C ILE A 277 -4.50 9.53 -9.03
N PHE A 278 -5.42 9.87 -9.94
CA PHE A 278 -5.25 9.58 -11.36
C PHE A 278 -4.65 10.77 -12.09
N ARG A 279 -3.97 10.47 -13.18
CA ARG A 279 -3.30 11.43 -14.05
C ARG A 279 -3.98 11.48 -15.40
N GLN A 280 -3.87 12.64 -16.03
CA GLN A 280 -4.28 12.87 -17.40
C GLN A 280 -3.22 13.71 -18.10
N PHE A 281 -2.90 13.38 -19.35
CA PHE A 281 -2.01 14.18 -20.19
C PHE A 281 -2.45 14.14 -21.65
N GLN A 282 -2.75 15.32 -22.21
CA GLN A 282 -3.12 15.49 -23.63
C GLN A 282 -4.13 14.45 -24.14
N GLY A 283 -5.24 14.30 -23.42
CA GLY A 283 -6.33 13.39 -23.77
C GLY A 283 -6.04 11.90 -23.49
N GLU A 284 -5.01 11.57 -22.71
CA GLU A 284 -4.76 10.23 -22.19
C GLU A 284 -4.90 10.20 -20.65
N PRO A 285 -5.86 9.46 -20.08
CA PRO A 285 -7.04 8.95 -20.78
C PRO A 285 -7.93 10.12 -21.25
N ASP A 286 -8.98 9.84 -22.03
CA ASP A 286 -9.95 10.87 -22.40
C ASP A 286 -10.66 11.45 -21.17
N ASP A 287 -11.24 12.65 -21.31
CA ASP A 287 -11.84 13.39 -20.19
C ASP A 287 -12.94 12.58 -19.48
N GLN A 288 -13.77 11.84 -20.23
CA GLN A 288 -14.85 11.06 -19.64
C GLN A 288 -14.30 9.91 -18.79
N THR A 289 -13.32 9.18 -19.30
CA THR A 289 -12.64 8.12 -18.57
C THR A 289 -11.93 8.68 -17.34
N TYR A 290 -11.22 9.81 -17.46
CA TYR A 290 -10.54 10.45 -16.34
C TYR A 290 -11.52 10.85 -15.23
N GLN A 291 -12.62 11.53 -15.57
CA GLN A 291 -13.63 11.94 -14.58
C GLN A 291 -14.28 10.73 -13.89
N SER A 292 -14.54 9.64 -14.63
CA SER A 292 -15.06 8.39 -14.06
C SER A 292 -14.09 7.78 -13.03
N LEU A 293 -12.80 7.76 -13.33
CA LEU A 293 -11.78 7.26 -12.40
C LEU A 293 -11.72 8.11 -11.12
N VAL A 294 -11.74 9.44 -11.24
CA VAL A 294 -11.70 10.37 -10.11
C VAL A 294 -12.94 10.25 -9.22
N GLU A 295 -14.13 10.18 -9.81
CA GLU A 295 -15.38 10.05 -9.04
C GLU A 295 -15.50 8.69 -8.34
N GLN A 296 -15.03 7.62 -8.99
CA GLN A 296 -14.98 6.30 -8.33
C GLN A 296 -13.96 6.28 -7.18
N ALA A 297 -12.80 6.91 -7.35
CA ALA A 297 -11.84 7.12 -6.27
C ALA A 297 -12.42 7.93 -5.11
N ARG A 298 -13.17 9.01 -5.40
CA ARG A 298 -13.84 9.83 -4.39
C ARG A 298 -14.82 8.98 -3.57
N THR A 299 -15.62 8.16 -4.23
CA THR A 299 -16.58 7.25 -3.61
C THR A 299 -15.88 6.21 -2.72
N ASN A 300 -14.84 5.56 -3.25
CA ASN A 300 -14.08 4.55 -2.50
C ASN A 300 -13.33 5.15 -1.30
N LEU A 301 -12.74 6.34 -1.44
CA LEU A 301 -12.10 7.03 -0.33
C LEU A 301 -13.09 7.42 0.76
N GLN A 302 -14.30 7.87 0.42
CA GLN A 302 -15.34 8.15 1.40
C GLN A 302 -15.73 6.88 2.18
N ALA A 303 -15.96 5.76 1.48
CA ALA A 303 -16.24 4.48 2.11
C ALA A 303 -15.07 4.00 2.98
N GLY A 304 -13.84 4.09 2.48
CA GLY A 304 -12.64 3.67 3.19
C GLY A 304 -12.38 4.47 4.46
N ARG A 305 -12.59 5.79 4.43
CA ARG A 305 -12.48 6.67 5.61
C ARG A 305 -13.49 6.30 6.67
N LEU A 306 -14.78 6.20 6.32
CA LEU A 306 -15.81 5.82 7.28
C LEU A 306 -15.58 4.40 7.85
N TYR A 307 -15.13 3.46 7.00
CA TYR A 307 -14.76 2.11 7.41
C TYR A 307 -13.64 2.12 8.46
N LEU A 308 -12.52 2.80 8.17
CA LEU A 308 -11.36 2.88 9.07
C LEU A 308 -11.68 3.63 10.36
N GLU A 309 -12.43 4.74 10.29
CA GLU A 309 -12.84 5.51 11.46
C GLU A 309 -13.72 4.69 12.41
N SER A 310 -14.67 3.92 11.86
CA SER A 310 -15.51 3.02 12.67
C SER A 310 -14.69 1.90 13.32
N LYS A 311 -13.71 1.33 12.60
CA LYS A 311 -12.77 0.35 13.18
C LYS A 311 -11.87 0.97 14.24
N LEU A 312 -11.48 2.24 14.09
CA LEU A 312 -10.69 2.96 15.08
C LEU A 312 -11.47 3.20 16.38
N VAL A 313 -12.75 3.57 16.29
CA VAL A 313 -13.61 3.67 17.48
C VAL A 313 -13.75 2.30 18.15
N THR A 314 -13.96 1.25 17.35
CA THR A 314 -14.07 -0.11 17.85
C THR A 314 -12.81 -0.54 18.62
N ILE A 315 -11.62 -0.36 18.02
CA ILE A 315 -10.37 -0.76 18.66
C ILE A 315 -10.03 0.15 19.86
N ALA A 316 -10.49 1.40 19.89
CA ALA A 316 -10.34 2.27 21.07
C ALA A 316 -11.05 1.69 22.29
N ILE A 317 -12.28 1.19 22.12
CA ILE A 317 -13.04 0.53 23.18
C ILE A 317 -12.28 -0.72 23.67
N LEU A 318 -11.79 -1.53 22.74
CA LEU A 318 -11.02 -2.74 23.10
C LEU A 318 -9.71 -2.40 23.79
N GLU A 319 -8.97 -1.38 23.35
CA GLU A 319 -7.71 -0.97 23.96
C GLU A 319 -7.94 -0.43 25.37
N ALA A 320 -8.94 0.42 25.56
CA ALA A 320 -9.30 0.94 26.88
C ALA A 320 -9.72 -0.18 27.86
N LEU A 321 -10.49 -1.17 27.41
CA LEU A 321 -10.82 -2.35 28.22
C LEU A 321 -9.59 -3.22 28.49
N SER A 322 -8.71 -3.40 27.50
CA SER A 322 -7.51 -4.22 27.64
C SER A 322 -6.54 -3.69 28.69
N LEU A 323 -6.48 -2.36 28.87
CA LEU A 323 -5.66 -1.72 29.90
C LEU A 323 -6.07 -2.06 31.33
N ARG A 324 -7.30 -2.56 31.55
CA ARG A 324 -7.74 -3.11 32.85
C ARG A 324 -7.18 -4.51 33.13
N ILE A 325 -6.66 -5.19 32.10
CA ILE A 325 -6.06 -6.53 32.18
C ILE A 325 -4.53 -6.41 32.20
N GLY A 326 -3.96 -5.56 31.34
CA GLY A 326 -2.52 -5.31 31.27
C GLY A 326 -2.15 -4.33 30.15
N SER A 327 -0.87 -3.93 30.09
CA SER A 327 -0.38 -2.98 29.07
C SER A 327 -0.25 -3.58 27.66
N ASP A 328 0.06 -4.88 27.57
CA ASP A 328 0.44 -5.56 26.33
C ASP A 328 -0.43 -6.81 26.11
N VAL A 329 -1.74 -6.59 26.03
CA VAL A 329 -2.71 -7.67 25.84
C VAL A 329 -2.82 -8.01 24.35
N SER A 330 -2.66 -9.29 24.00
CA SER A 330 -2.89 -9.78 22.63
C SER A 330 -4.33 -9.54 22.20
N LEU A 331 -4.54 -9.14 20.94
CA LEU A 331 -5.89 -8.92 20.42
C LEU A 331 -6.76 -10.19 20.50
N SER A 332 -6.15 -11.38 20.35
CA SER A 332 -6.89 -12.65 20.40
C SER A 332 -7.46 -12.94 21.79
N ILE A 333 -6.84 -12.44 22.87
CA ILE A 333 -7.36 -12.58 24.23
C ILE A 333 -8.71 -11.88 24.36
N ILE A 334 -8.86 -10.71 23.72
CA ILE A 334 -10.05 -9.85 23.81
C ILE A 334 -11.11 -10.22 22.77
N MET A 335 -10.73 -10.54 21.54
CA MET A 335 -11.67 -10.78 20.43
C MET A 335 -11.99 -12.26 20.17
N GLY A 336 -11.16 -13.17 20.67
CA GLY A 336 -11.15 -14.58 20.26
C GLY A 336 -10.07 -14.85 19.20
N GLU A 337 -9.82 -16.14 18.93
CA GLU A 337 -8.77 -16.56 18.00
C GLU A 337 -9.16 -16.36 16.52
N LEU A 338 -8.14 -16.13 15.68
CA LEU A 338 -8.31 -16.16 14.23
C LEU A 338 -8.64 -17.58 13.73
N PRO A 339 -9.38 -17.72 12.61
CA PRO A 339 -9.64 -19.02 12.01
C PRO A 339 -8.34 -19.79 11.76
N GLY A 340 -8.30 -21.08 12.12
CA GLY A 340 -7.13 -21.94 11.89
C GLY A 340 -6.11 -22.02 13.04
N SER A 341 -6.35 -21.35 14.17
CA SER A 341 -5.49 -21.41 15.38
C SER A 341 -5.48 -22.77 16.10
N GLY A 342 -6.36 -23.72 15.71
CA GLY A 342 -6.49 -25.03 16.34
C GLY A 342 -7.15 -25.05 17.73
N VAL A 343 -7.38 -23.89 18.35
CA VAL A 343 -8.00 -23.73 19.66
C VAL A 343 -9.26 -22.87 19.52
N SER A 344 -10.44 -23.42 19.86
CA SER A 344 -11.70 -22.67 19.83
C SER A 344 -12.16 -22.32 21.24
N VAL A 345 -12.02 -21.04 21.60
CA VAL A 345 -12.55 -20.45 22.84
C VAL A 345 -13.79 -19.58 22.60
N GLY A 346 -14.32 -19.61 21.38
CA GLY A 346 -15.38 -18.73 20.89
C GLY A 346 -14.86 -17.38 20.38
N ARG A 347 -15.78 -16.56 19.87
CA ARG A 347 -15.53 -15.17 19.43
C ARG A 347 -16.36 -14.19 20.24
N LEU A 348 -15.84 -12.98 20.42
CA LEU A 348 -16.46 -11.96 21.27
C LEU A 348 -17.94 -11.70 20.93
N VAL A 349 -18.23 -11.55 19.63
CA VAL A 349 -19.57 -11.22 19.13
C VAL A 349 -20.59 -12.34 19.28
N GLU A 350 -20.17 -13.58 19.54
CA GLU A 350 -21.08 -14.71 19.75
C GLU A 350 -21.83 -14.60 21.10
N TYR A 351 -21.39 -13.71 21.99
CA TYR A 351 -22.00 -13.48 23.30
C TYR A 351 -22.86 -12.22 23.36
N PHE A 352 -23.08 -11.56 22.23
CA PHE A 352 -23.84 -10.31 22.19
C PHE A 352 -25.34 -10.57 22.03
N PRO A 353 -26.21 -9.70 22.59
CA PRO A 353 -27.65 -9.84 22.45
C PRO A 353 -28.11 -9.47 21.04
N ASP A 354 -29.32 -9.92 20.69
CA ASP A 354 -30.02 -9.41 19.52
C ASP A 354 -30.33 -7.92 19.66
N ILE A 355 -30.18 -7.16 18.58
CA ILE A 355 -30.45 -5.72 18.57
C ILE A 355 -31.93 -5.52 18.25
N HIS A 356 -32.70 -5.03 19.23
CA HIS A 356 -34.14 -4.80 19.06
C HIS A 356 -34.47 -3.69 18.04
N LYS A 357 -33.65 -2.63 17.98
CA LYS A 357 -33.80 -1.52 17.04
C LYS A 357 -32.51 -1.33 16.26
N VAL A 358 -32.42 -2.03 15.14
CA VAL A 358 -31.25 -1.97 14.25
C VAL A 358 -31.24 -0.62 13.53
N TYR A 359 -30.14 0.11 13.68
CA TYR A 359 -29.88 1.33 12.91
C TYR A 359 -29.99 1.05 11.40
N GLN A 360 -30.68 1.94 10.68
CA GLN A 360 -30.80 1.88 9.23
C GLN A 360 -29.85 2.91 8.62
N PRO A 361 -28.88 2.49 7.78
CA PRO A 361 -28.01 3.41 7.06
C PRO A 361 -28.77 4.51 6.32
N ALA A 362 -28.33 5.75 6.47
CA ALA A 362 -28.99 6.91 5.86
C ALA A 362 -28.42 7.28 4.48
N THR A 363 -27.20 6.83 4.16
CA THR A 363 -26.49 7.14 2.91
C THR A 363 -25.96 5.89 2.21
N ASP A 364 -25.73 5.97 0.90
CA ASP A 364 -25.13 4.88 0.12
C ASP A 364 -23.74 4.47 0.64
N THR A 365 -22.97 5.44 1.14
CA THR A 365 -21.68 5.19 1.79
C THR A 365 -21.86 4.35 3.06
N GLU A 366 -22.84 4.66 3.90
CA GLU A 366 -23.12 3.90 5.12
C GLU A 366 -23.64 2.49 4.80
N ILE A 367 -24.47 2.33 3.76
CA ILE A 367 -24.93 1.02 3.28
C ILE A 367 -23.71 0.19 2.86
N THR A 368 -22.83 0.78 2.05
CA THR A 368 -21.61 0.12 1.56
C THR A 368 -20.70 -0.27 2.72
N VAL A 369 -20.45 0.63 3.66
CA VAL A 369 -19.56 0.40 4.80
C VAL A 369 -20.14 -0.64 5.76
N LEU A 370 -21.44 -0.61 6.03
CA LEU A 370 -22.08 -1.65 6.84
C LEU A 370 -21.93 -3.03 6.18
N ASN A 371 -22.20 -3.12 4.87
CA ASN A 371 -22.02 -4.36 4.10
C ASN A 371 -20.56 -4.84 4.15
N LEU A 372 -19.59 -3.94 4.08
CA LEU A 372 -18.16 -4.26 4.21
C LEU A 372 -17.80 -4.82 5.60
N PHE A 373 -18.45 -4.38 6.68
CA PHE A 373 -18.23 -4.98 7.99
C PHE A 373 -18.83 -6.39 8.10
N GLU A 374 -19.97 -6.63 7.46
CA GLU A 374 -20.72 -7.88 7.58
C GLU A 374 -20.24 -8.97 6.63
N VAL A 375 -20.14 -8.66 5.34
CA VAL A 375 -19.75 -9.60 4.27
C VAL A 375 -18.23 -9.67 4.13
N GLY A 376 -17.56 -8.54 4.38
CA GLY A 376 -16.12 -8.43 4.40
C GLY A 376 -15.50 -7.93 3.10
N ARG A 377 -14.18 -7.77 3.15
CA ARG A 377 -13.34 -7.48 1.98
C ARG A 377 -13.30 -8.67 1.01
N SER A 378 -12.90 -8.43 -0.24
CA SER A 378 -12.90 -9.47 -1.29
C SER A 378 -11.90 -10.59 -1.03
N ASN A 379 -10.73 -10.26 -0.48
CA ASN A 379 -9.66 -11.21 -0.18
C ASN A 379 -9.54 -11.49 1.33
N ASN A 380 -9.13 -12.71 1.66
CA ASN A 380 -8.72 -13.07 3.01
C ASN A 380 -7.27 -12.64 3.25
N THR A 381 -7.00 -12.23 4.49
CA THR A 381 -5.65 -11.95 4.99
C THR A 381 -5.32 -12.94 6.10
N SER A 382 -4.07 -13.38 6.21
CA SER A 382 -3.66 -14.35 7.24
C SER A 382 -3.66 -13.76 8.66
N TYR A 383 -3.57 -12.44 8.79
CA TYR A 383 -3.36 -11.73 10.06
C TYR A 383 -4.60 -11.00 10.60
N ASP A 384 -5.70 -10.92 9.82
CA ASP A 384 -6.93 -10.20 10.17
C ASP A 384 -8.15 -10.90 9.56
N LEU A 385 -9.32 -10.72 10.18
CA LEU A 385 -10.58 -11.18 9.63
C LEU A 385 -11.01 -10.31 8.45
N LYS A 386 -11.49 -10.93 7.36
CA LYS A 386 -12.06 -10.17 6.23
C LYS A 386 -13.29 -9.36 6.62
N THR A 387 -14.05 -9.83 7.61
CA THR A 387 -15.22 -9.17 8.20
C THR A 387 -14.82 -8.39 9.46
N SER A 388 -15.68 -7.51 9.95
CA SER A 388 -15.45 -6.76 11.19
C SER A 388 -16.72 -6.80 12.05
N PRO A 389 -17.05 -7.98 12.61
CA PRO A 389 -18.37 -8.21 13.20
C PRO A 389 -18.65 -7.35 14.43
N LEU A 390 -17.62 -7.04 15.24
CA LEU A 390 -17.76 -6.12 16.36
C LEU A 390 -18.10 -4.70 15.88
N THR A 391 -17.42 -4.22 14.84
CA THR A 391 -17.70 -2.91 14.24
C THR A 391 -19.07 -2.88 13.58
N ALA A 392 -19.50 -3.98 12.92
CA ALA A 392 -20.86 -4.12 12.40
C ALA A 392 -21.91 -4.01 13.52
N PHE A 393 -21.68 -4.69 14.64
CA PHE A 393 -22.57 -4.64 15.80
C PHE A 393 -22.66 -3.20 16.36
N ILE A 394 -21.53 -2.54 16.58
CA ILE A 394 -21.50 -1.16 17.08
C ILE A 394 -22.26 -0.23 16.13
N ALA A 395 -22.00 -0.29 14.82
CA ALA A 395 -22.69 0.53 13.83
C ALA A 395 -24.20 0.29 13.82
N LYS A 396 -24.65 -0.96 13.97
CA LYS A 396 -26.07 -1.30 14.07
C LYS A 396 -26.73 -0.88 15.37
N TYR A 397 -25.96 -0.80 16.46
CA TYR A 397 -26.47 -0.48 17.79
C TYR A 397 -26.59 1.03 18.00
N VAL A 398 -25.55 1.81 17.68
CA VAL A 398 -25.53 3.26 17.91
C VAL A 398 -25.69 4.11 16.65
N GLY A 399 -25.45 3.55 15.46
CA GLY A 399 -25.44 4.30 14.20
C GLY A 399 -24.12 5.01 13.90
N PHE A 400 -23.99 5.51 12.66
CA PHE A 400 -22.75 6.15 12.21
C PHE A 400 -22.54 7.56 12.75
N ASP A 401 -23.59 8.29 13.11
CA ASP A 401 -23.46 9.62 13.72
C ASP A 401 -22.78 9.53 15.09
N GLU A 402 -23.22 8.60 15.94
CA GLU A 402 -22.59 8.36 17.24
C GLU A 402 -21.14 7.88 17.08
N ILE A 403 -20.84 7.05 16.06
CA ILE A 403 -19.45 6.66 15.74
C ILE A 403 -18.59 7.89 15.40
N ARG A 404 -19.13 8.85 14.62
CA ARG A 404 -18.42 10.09 14.27
C ARG A 404 -18.18 10.95 15.52
N GLU A 405 -19.11 11.00 16.47
CA GLU A 405 -18.91 11.71 17.73
C GLU A 405 -17.83 11.03 18.60
N MET A 406 -17.94 9.71 18.80
CA MET A 406 -16.99 8.90 19.57
C MET A 406 -15.56 8.97 19.01
N ARG A 407 -15.40 9.15 17.70
CA ARG A 407 -14.09 9.30 17.04
C ARG A 407 -13.22 10.35 17.74
N SER A 408 -13.78 11.53 18.04
CA SER A 408 -13.04 12.62 18.67
C SER A 408 -12.46 12.22 20.03
N HIS A 409 -13.23 11.48 20.81
CA HIS A 409 -12.82 10.92 22.09
C HIS A 409 -11.77 9.82 21.91
N SER A 410 -11.91 8.96 20.90
CA SER A 410 -10.90 7.94 20.59
C SER A 410 -9.53 8.55 20.28
N TYR A 411 -9.48 9.61 19.47
CA TYR A 411 -8.21 10.31 19.20
C TYR A 411 -7.62 10.97 20.46
N SER A 412 -8.46 11.56 21.30
CA SER A 412 -8.02 12.14 22.59
C SER A 412 -7.42 11.07 23.51
N PHE A 413 -8.00 9.87 23.52
CA PHE A 413 -7.48 8.72 24.25
C PHE A 413 -6.15 8.24 23.66
N PHE A 414 -6.04 8.10 22.34
CA PHE A 414 -4.79 7.67 21.68
C PHE A 414 -3.63 8.65 21.92
N GLN A 415 -3.94 9.94 22.08
CA GLN A 415 -2.98 10.99 22.40
C GLN A 415 -2.65 11.07 23.90
N GLY A 416 -3.31 10.27 24.75
CA GLY A 416 -3.14 10.30 26.20
C GLY A 416 -3.70 11.56 26.89
N THR A 417 -4.55 12.32 26.20
CA THR A 417 -5.17 13.54 26.76
C THR A 417 -6.32 13.21 27.72
N ILE A 418 -6.95 12.05 27.54
CA ILE A 418 -7.92 11.47 28.48
C ILE A 418 -7.49 10.05 28.85
N SER A 419 -7.84 9.60 30.06
CA SER A 419 -7.57 8.24 30.49
C SER A 419 -8.47 7.22 29.77
N SER A 420 -8.13 5.93 29.86
CA SER A 420 -9.00 4.85 29.37
C SER A 420 -10.37 4.86 30.06
N GLU A 421 -10.41 5.19 31.35
CA GLU A 421 -11.64 5.27 32.14
C GLU A 421 -12.51 6.45 31.73
N ASP A 422 -11.90 7.62 31.51
CA ASP A 422 -12.61 8.79 31.00
C ASP A 422 -13.16 8.56 29.59
N PHE A 423 -12.40 7.84 28.75
CA PHE A 423 -12.87 7.47 27.41
C PHE A 423 -14.08 6.54 27.49
N LEU A 424 -14.01 5.45 28.27
CA LEU A 424 -15.12 4.50 28.42
C LEU A 424 -16.37 5.18 29.02
N ALA A 425 -16.20 6.11 29.95
CA ALA A 425 -17.30 6.86 30.56
C ALA A 425 -18.04 7.80 29.59
N LYS A 426 -17.40 8.15 28.46
CA LYS A 426 -18.00 8.97 27.40
C LYS A 426 -18.71 8.15 26.32
N CYS A 427 -18.57 6.83 26.33
CA CYS A 427 -19.28 5.94 25.41
C CYS A 427 -20.66 5.57 25.98
N ASP A 428 -21.56 5.07 25.12
CA ASP A 428 -22.85 4.51 25.56
C ASP A 428 -22.63 3.39 26.59
N ALA A 429 -23.15 3.60 27.81
CA ALA A 429 -22.90 2.68 28.92
C ALA A 429 -23.49 1.28 28.69
N ALA A 430 -24.60 1.16 27.96
CA ALA A 430 -25.20 -0.13 27.65
C ALA A 430 -24.32 -0.91 26.64
N LEU A 431 -23.80 -0.24 25.61
CA LEU A 431 -22.87 -0.79 24.65
C LEU A 431 -21.58 -1.28 25.34
N ILE A 432 -20.97 -0.45 26.19
CA ILE A 432 -19.75 -0.82 26.92
C ILE A 432 -20.01 -2.03 27.83
N ASN A 433 -21.16 -2.10 28.50
CA ASN A 433 -21.52 -3.26 29.31
C ASN A 433 -21.67 -4.54 28.47
N ILE A 434 -22.29 -4.46 27.29
CA ILE A 434 -22.40 -5.61 26.37
C ILE A 434 -21.01 -6.13 25.98
N ILE A 435 -20.14 -5.22 25.53
CA ILE A 435 -18.78 -5.58 25.09
C ILE A 435 -17.98 -6.16 26.26
N THR A 436 -18.04 -5.52 27.43
CA THR A 436 -17.34 -5.97 28.65
C THR A 436 -17.79 -7.37 29.06
N ASN A 437 -19.10 -7.65 29.07
CA ASN A 437 -19.63 -8.96 29.41
C ASN A 437 -19.18 -10.03 28.40
N GLY A 438 -19.11 -9.70 27.11
CA GLY A 438 -18.55 -10.61 26.10
C GLY A 438 -17.07 -10.93 26.34
N VAL A 439 -16.26 -9.94 26.71
CA VAL A 439 -14.84 -10.14 27.04
C VAL A 439 -14.71 -11.01 28.29
N ILE A 440 -15.50 -10.76 29.33
CA ILE A 440 -15.55 -11.61 30.53
C ILE A 440 -15.87 -13.05 30.15
N LYS A 441 -16.83 -13.27 29.25
CA LYS A 441 -17.21 -14.62 28.82
C LYS A 441 -16.09 -15.36 28.08
N LEU A 442 -15.34 -14.67 27.22
CA LEU A 442 -14.15 -15.23 26.58
C LEU A 442 -13.08 -15.62 27.61
N LEU A 443 -12.84 -14.77 28.60
CA LEU A 443 -11.87 -15.07 29.67
C LEU A 443 -12.33 -16.25 30.54
N GLU A 444 -13.63 -16.38 30.81
CA GLU A 444 -14.19 -17.56 31.48
C GLU A 444 -13.97 -18.85 30.68
N ASN A 445 -14.16 -18.81 29.35
CA ASN A 445 -13.92 -19.97 28.49
C ASN A 445 -12.45 -20.36 28.48
N ARG A 446 -11.54 -19.37 28.43
CA ARG A 446 -10.09 -19.62 28.55
C ARG A 446 -9.74 -20.21 29.92
N LYS A 447 -10.32 -19.70 31.00
CA LYS A 447 -10.18 -20.29 32.35
C LYS A 447 -10.68 -21.73 32.38
N ALA A 448 -11.83 -22.02 31.77
CA ALA A 448 -12.36 -23.38 31.69
C ALA A 448 -11.44 -24.32 30.88
N ALA A 449 -10.86 -23.84 29.77
CA ALA A 449 -9.89 -24.59 28.98
C ALA A 449 -8.62 -24.92 29.77
N LEU A 450 -8.12 -24.00 30.61
CA LEU A 450 -6.99 -24.24 31.51
C LEU A 450 -7.30 -25.24 32.63
N LEU A 451 -8.55 -25.30 33.08
CA LEU A 451 -9.02 -26.24 34.09
C LEU A 451 -9.44 -27.59 33.50
N GLY A 452 -9.53 -27.71 32.18
CA GLY A 452 -9.84 -28.95 31.49
C GLY A 452 -8.80 -30.03 31.76
N SER A 453 -9.23 -31.29 31.82
CA SER A 453 -8.34 -32.43 32.05
C SER A 453 -7.25 -32.48 30.98
N TRP A 454 -5.99 -32.48 31.43
CA TRP A 454 -4.82 -32.72 30.59
C TRP A 454 -4.96 -34.13 30.00
N PRO A 455 -4.75 -34.33 28.69
CA PRO A 455 -4.69 -35.69 28.15
C PRO A 455 -3.63 -36.46 28.93
N SER A 456 -4.04 -37.51 29.63
CA SER A 456 -3.17 -38.39 30.40
C SER A 456 -2.39 -39.32 29.48
N THR A 457 -1.58 -38.74 28.59
CA THR A 457 -0.61 -39.41 27.74
C THR A 457 0.53 -38.44 27.44
N PHE A 458 1.55 -38.46 28.30
CA PHE A 458 2.92 -38.10 27.94
C PHE A 458 3.73 -39.38 27.83
#